data_AF-A0AAI8Z4G3-F1
#
_entry.id   AF-A0AAI8Z4G3-F1
#
_cell.length_a   1.000
_cell.length_b   1.000
_cell.length_c   1.000
_cell.angle_alpha   90.00
_cell.angle_beta   90.00
_cell.angle_gamma   90.00
#
_symmetry.space_group_name_H-M   'P 1'
#
loop_
_entity.id
_entity.type
_entity.pdbx_description
1 polymer ?
#
loop_
_entity_poly.entity_id
_entity_poly.type
_entity_poly.pdbx_seq_one_letter_code
_entity_poly.pdbx_strand_id
1 'polypeptide(L)'
;MATEQTGPAAAFPTPPPFYHHFTKQNLARIRQIRREAGASATSDGQDESNRDIHVLSLPTELRYLIPPEPPGDNANYMSFGNDMTRNATDPTLADSKIEQLYPSDPSVRLNPQPYLLALARSMLTTFLSLTGILSENPELQEMKSLDLQAIVFNMHDLINQYRPHQARETLILMMEERVEQMRKEIRAVDEGQKKVQKLLQDLQTNGQAQALQEDDAGREKIGQDLDAKKRRARQSAAWAALEAEMG
;
A
#
# COMPACT_ATOMS: atom_id res chain seq x y z
N MET A 1 -45.64 -24.62 1.76
CA MET A 1 -45.13 -24.66 3.15
C MET A 1 -44.45 -26.00 3.33
N ALA A 2 -43.12 -26.07 3.16
CA ALA A 2 -42.34 -27.29 3.37
C ALA A 2 -41.52 -27.09 4.64
N THR A 3 -41.83 -27.90 5.65
CA THR A 3 -41.13 -27.97 6.93
C THR A 3 -39.80 -28.70 6.73
N GLU A 4 -38.68 -27.99 6.69
CA GLU A 4 -37.37 -28.61 6.79
C GLU A 4 -37.10 -29.01 8.24
N GLN A 5 -36.88 -30.30 8.44
CA GLN A 5 -36.55 -30.91 9.72
C GLN A 5 -35.17 -30.45 10.17
N THR A 6 -35.12 -29.74 11.29
CA THR A 6 -33.89 -29.35 11.99
C THR A 6 -33.25 -30.57 12.65
N GLY A 7 -32.34 -31.23 11.92
CA GLY A 7 -31.33 -32.11 12.52
C GLY A 7 -30.40 -31.35 13.47
N PRO A 8 -29.52 -32.05 14.25
CA PRO A 8 -28.64 -31.39 15.22
C PRO A 8 -27.81 -30.33 14.50
N ALA A 9 -28.11 -29.07 14.79
CA ALA A 9 -27.51 -27.93 14.12
C ALA A 9 -26.00 -27.97 14.39
N ALA A 10 -25.20 -28.10 13.34
CA ALA A 10 -23.78 -27.86 13.43
C ALA A 10 -23.55 -26.47 14.04
N ALA A 11 -22.47 -26.29 14.81
CA ALA A 11 -22.16 -25.02 15.48
C ALA A 11 -22.05 -23.82 14.52
N PHE A 12 -21.88 -24.09 13.22
CA PHE A 12 -21.83 -23.09 12.17
C PHE A 12 -22.84 -23.45 11.06
N PRO A 13 -23.49 -22.44 10.46
CA PRO A 13 -24.39 -22.67 9.35
C PRO A 13 -23.63 -23.31 8.17
N THR A 14 -24.30 -24.18 7.42
CA THR A 14 -23.76 -24.69 6.16
C THR A 14 -23.53 -23.53 5.19
N PRO A 15 -22.49 -23.59 4.35
CA PRO A 15 -22.21 -22.55 3.37
C PRO A 15 -23.41 -22.35 2.42
N PRO A 16 -23.59 -21.14 1.85
CA PRO A 16 -24.70 -20.87 0.95
C PRO A 16 -24.70 -21.78 -0.28
N PRO A 17 -25.86 -22.30 -0.75
CA PRO A 17 -25.95 -23.37 -1.75
C PRO A 17 -25.31 -23.04 -3.11
N PHE A 18 -25.07 -21.76 -3.40
CA PHE A 18 -24.45 -21.34 -4.65
C PHE A 18 -23.00 -21.83 -4.82
N TYR A 19 -22.32 -22.28 -3.75
CA TYR A 19 -20.94 -22.78 -3.84
C TYR A 19 -20.79 -23.99 -4.78
N HIS A 20 -21.85 -24.80 -4.93
CA HIS A 20 -21.85 -25.96 -5.83
C HIS A 20 -21.66 -25.58 -7.30
N HIS A 21 -22.04 -24.37 -7.69
CA HIS A 21 -21.94 -23.90 -9.07
C HIS A 21 -20.51 -23.49 -9.47
N PHE A 22 -19.58 -23.35 -8.51
CA PHE A 22 -18.16 -23.01 -8.71
C PHE A 22 -17.33 -24.20 -9.21
N THR A 23 -17.76 -24.82 -10.31
CA THR A 23 -17.03 -25.92 -10.96
C THR A 23 -16.03 -25.39 -12.00
N LYS A 24 -14.95 -26.14 -12.26
CA LYS A 24 -13.95 -25.80 -13.29
C LYS A 24 -14.58 -25.63 -14.68
N GLN A 25 -15.62 -26.41 -14.99
CA GLN A 25 -16.35 -26.34 -16.26
C GLN A 25 -17.15 -25.03 -16.38
N ASN A 26 -17.87 -24.65 -15.33
CA ASN A 26 -18.67 -23.41 -15.32
C ASN A 26 -17.77 -22.17 -15.38
N LEU A 27 -16.62 -22.19 -14.71
CA LEU A 27 -15.61 -21.14 -14.80
C LEU A 27 -15.03 -21.00 -16.21
N ALA A 28 -14.77 -22.10 -16.90
CA ALA A 28 -14.29 -22.07 -18.29
C ALA A 28 -15.35 -21.48 -19.24
N ARG A 29 -16.63 -21.85 -19.06
CA ARG A 29 -17.75 -21.30 -19.84
C ARG A 29 -17.91 -19.79 -19.65
N ILE A 30 -17.80 -19.27 -18.42
CA ILE A 30 -17.90 -17.83 -18.18
C ILE A 30 -16.72 -17.07 -18.78
N ARG A 31 -15.50 -17.63 -18.68
CA ARG A 31 -14.33 -17.03 -19.35
C ARG A 31 -14.52 -16.96 -20.86
N GLN A 32 -15.16 -17.96 -21.46
CA GLN A 32 -15.49 -17.96 -22.87
C GLN A 32 -16.55 -16.89 -23.20
N ILE A 33 -17.66 -16.84 -22.45
CA ILE A 33 -18.73 -15.84 -22.63
C ILE A 33 -18.18 -14.42 -22.48
N ARG A 34 -17.31 -14.19 -21.49
CA ARG A 34 -16.64 -12.90 -21.27
C ARG A 34 -15.73 -12.52 -22.45
N ARG A 35 -15.02 -13.49 -23.01
CA ARG A 35 -14.18 -13.30 -24.20
C ARG A 35 -15.01 -13.01 -25.44
N GLU A 36 -16.15 -13.68 -25.62
CA GLU A 36 -17.10 -13.44 -26.71
C GLU A 36 -17.79 -12.08 -26.58
N ALA A 37 -18.02 -11.61 -25.35
CA ALA A 37 -18.56 -10.28 -25.03
C ALA A 37 -17.52 -9.14 -25.16
N GLY A 38 -16.25 -9.44 -25.47
CA GLY A 38 -15.22 -8.42 -25.74
C GLY A 38 -14.43 -7.92 -24.51
N ALA A 39 -14.64 -8.51 -23.33
CA ALA A 39 -13.87 -8.15 -22.14
C ALA A 39 -12.49 -8.86 -22.16
N SER A 40 -11.45 -8.12 -22.53
CA SER A 40 -10.06 -8.58 -22.55
C SER A 40 -9.56 -8.96 -21.15
N ALA A 41 -8.89 -10.10 -21.07
CA ALA A 41 -8.36 -10.73 -19.85
C ALA A 41 -7.14 -10.01 -19.22
N THR A 42 -7.01 -8.70 -19.39
CA THR A 42 -5.85 -7.92 -18.91
C THR A 42 -6.32 -6.72 -18.09
N SER A 43 -6.85 -6.98 -16.90
CA SER A 43 -6.79 -6.02 -15.81
C SER A 43 -6.85 -6.78 -14.49
N ASP A 44 -5.70 -6.92 -13.85
CA ASP A 44 -5.63 -7.22 -12.42
C ASP A 44 -6.44 -6.14 -11.68
N GLY A 45 -7.60 -6.53 -11.16
CA GLY A 45 -7.89 -6.23 -9.77
C GLY A 45 -8.99 -5.23 -9.42
N GLN A 46 -9.58 -4.42 -10.30
CA GLN A 46 -10.49 -3.37 -9.80
C GLN A 46 -11.79 -3.05 -10.55
N ASP A 47 -12.02 -3.49 -11.78
CA ASP A 47 -13.26 -3.14 -12.52
C ASP A 47 -13.90 -4.35 -13.20
N GLU A 48 -14.18 -5.41 -12.44
CA GLU A 48 -15.06 -6.52 -12.87
C GLU A 48 -16.54 -6.22 -12.60
N SER A 49 -16.87 -4.95 -12.34
CA SER A 49 -18.24 -4.48 -12.22
C SER A 49 -18.76 -4.01 -13.58
N ASN A 50 -19.50 -4.93 -14.20
CA ASN A 50 -20.78 -4.57 -14.79
C ASN A 50 -20.79 -3.73 -16.08
N ARG A 51 -20.32 -4.28 -17.21
CA ARG A 51 -20.78 -3.76 -18.52
C ARG A 51 -21.26 -4.73 -19.59
N ASP A 52 -20.83 -5.99 -19.68
CA ASP A 52 -21.04 -6.67 -20.98
C ASP A 52 -21.90 -7.94 -20.95
N ILE A 53 -22.32 -8.40 -19.77
CA ILE A 53 -23.07 -9.66 -19.66
C ILE A 53 -24.39 -9.43 -18.91
N HIS A 54 -25.51 -9.42 -19.63
CA HIS A 54 -26.84 -9.38 -19.03
C HIS A 54 -27.07 -10.65 -18.17
N VAL A 55 -26.99 -10.51 -16.85
CA VAL A 55 -27.12 -11.62 -15.87
C VAL A 55 -28.38 -12.47 -16.08
N LEU A 56 -29.46 -11.89 -16.62
CA LEU A 56 -30.73 -12.58 -16.90
C LEU A 56 -30.68 -13.47 -18.16
N SER A 57 -29.73 -13.29 -19.07
CA SER A 57 -29.61 -14.12 -20.28
C SER A 57 -28.82 -15.41 -20.07
N LEU A 58 -28.19 -15.57 -18.90
CA LEU A 58 -27.35 -16.73 -18.59
C LEU A 58 -28.14 -17.85 -17.91
N PRO A 59 -27.74 -19.11 -18.13
CA PRO A 59 -28.21 -20.24 -17.33
C PRO A 59 -28.04 -19.97 -15.83
N THR A 60 -28.99 -20.41 -15.01
CA THR A 60 -29.03 -20.21 -13.54
C THR A 60 -27.71 -20.52 -12.86
N GLU A 61 -27.05 -21.58 -13.31
CA GLU A 61 -25.75 -22.06 -12.82
C GLU A 61 -24.60 -21.05 -13.00
N LEU A 62 -24.64 -20.25 -14.06
CA LEU A 62 -23.59 -19.28 -14.38
C LEU A 62 -23.87 -17.89 -13.77
N ARG A 63 -25.12 -17.63 -13.36
CA ARG A 63 -25.53 -16.38 -12.72
C ARG A 63 -24.84 -16.17 -11.37
N TYR A 64 -24.69 -17.25 -10.60
CA TYR A 64 -24.07 -17.20 -9.28
C TYR A 64 -22.56 -16.94 -9.28
N LEU A 65 -21.92 -17.02 -10.45
CA LEU A 65 -20.49 -16.77 -10.63
C LEU A 65 -20.20 -15.29 -10.96
N ILE A 66 -21.25 -14.49 -11.19
CA ILE A 66 -21.15 -13.04 -11.37
C ILE A 66 -21.48 -12.39 -10.02
N PRO A 67 -20.62 -11.50 -9.48
CA PRO A 67 -20.94 -10.77 -8.27
C PRO A 67 -22.27 -10.01 -8.43
N PRO A 68 -23.14 -10.02 -7.41
CA PRO A 68 -24.37 -9.24 -7.46
C PRO A 68 -24.06 -7.74 -7.55
N GLU A 69 -24.97 -6.98 -8.15
CA GLU A 69 -24.86 -5.53 -8.14
C GLU A 69 -24.88 -5.01 -6.69
N PRO A 70 -24.07 -3.99 -6.36
CA PRO A 70 -24.11 -3.39 -5.04
C PRO A 70 -25.51 -2.86 -4.76
N PRO A 71 -25.98 -2.89 -3.49
CA PRO A 71 -27.23 -2.25 -3.11
C PRO A 71 -27.26 -0.79 -3.59
N GLY A 72 -28.42 -0.33 -4.08
CA GLY A 72 -28.60 1.06 -4.50
C GLY A 72 -28.30 2.03 -3.36
N ASP A 73 -28.02 3.29 -3.67
CA ASP A 73 -27.49 4.27 -2.69
C ASP A 73 -28.38 4.48 -1.45
N ASN A 74 -29.69 4.29 -1.60
CA ASN A 74 -30.69 4.43 -0.52
C ASN A 74 -31.16 3.07 0.04
N ALA A 75 -30.58 1.95 -0.38
CA ALA A 75 -30.93 0.65 0.13
C ALA A 75 -30.24 0.40 1.47
N ASN A 76 -31.02 0.06 2.49
CA ASN A 76 -30.49 -0.39 3.77
C ASN A 76 -29.93 -1.80 3.61
N TYR A 77 -28.72 -2.04 4.10
CA TYR A 77 -28.13 -3.36 4.21
C TYR A 77 -27.69 -3.61 5.64
N MET A 78 -27.86 -4.85 6.10
CA MET A 78 -27.44 -5.24 7.44
C MET A 78 -25.93 -5.49 7.44
N SER A 79 -25.18 -4.70 8.21
CA SER A 79 -23.76 -4.90 8.47
C SER A 79 -23.54 -5.09 9.96
N PHE A 80 -23.00 -6.25 10.35
CA PHE A 80 -22.72 -6.58 11.77
C PHE A 80 -23.93 -6.41 12.72
N GLY A 81 -25.14 -6.67 12.22
CA GLY A 81 -26.38 -6.54 12.99
C GLY A 81 -26.98 -5.13 13.02
N ASN A 82 -26.39 -4.17 12.31
CA ASN A 82 -26.91 -2.81 12.19
C ASN A 82 -27.39 -2.55 10.76
N ASP A 83 -28.55 -1.89 10.63
CA ASP A 83 -29.03 -1.37 9.36
C ASP A 83 -28.15 -0.18 8.94
N MET A 84 -27.41 -0.34 7.85
CA MET A 84 -26.52 0.68 7.29
C MET A 84 -27.03 1.09 5.91
N THR A 85 -26.99 2.37 5.60
CA THR A 85 -27.14 2.87 4.24
C THR A 85 -25.76 3.03 3.60
N ARG A 86 -25.69 2.97 2.26
CA ARG A 86 -24.42 3.14 1.53
C ARG A 86 -23.78 4.51 1.81
N ASN A 87 -24.61 5.54 1.95
CA ASN A 87 -24.22 6.90 2.32
C ASN A 87 -24.71 7.23 3.74
N ALA A 88 -24.40 6.37 4.72
CA ALA A 88 -24.75 6.65 6.10
C ALA A 88 -24.06 7.93 6.58
N THR A 89 -24.86 8.97 6.84
CA THR A 89 -24.41 10.17 7.54
C THR A 89 -24.23 9.81 9.02
N ASP A 90 -23.17 10.34 9.65
CA ASP A 90 -22.99 10.20 11.09
C ASP A 90 -24.24 10.71 11.84
N PRO A 91 -24.74 9.99 12.86
CA PRO A 91 -25.92 10.40 13.61
C PRO A 91 -25.66 11.75 14.28
N THR A 92 -26.57 12.70 14.08
CA THR A 92 -26.41 14.05 14.62
C THR A 92 -26.91 14.13 16.07
N LEU A 93 -26.44 15.13 16.83
CA LEU A 93 -26.94 15.43 18.17
C LEU A 93 -28.47 15.66 18.19
N ALA A 94 -29.01 16.26 17.12
CA ALA A 94 -30.45 16.50 16.96
C ALA A 94 -31.25 15.19 16.84
N ASP A 95 -30.73 14.20 16.12
CA ASP A 95 -31.35 12.88 15.99
C ASP A 95 -31.42 12.15 17.34
N SER A 96 -30.45 12.41 18.21
CA SER A 96 -30.37 11.83 19.56
C SER A 96 -31.13 12.64 20.61
N LYS A 97 -31.80 13.75 20.24
CA LYS A 97 -32.48 14.70 21.15
C LYS A 97 -31.56 15.28 22.24
N ILE A 98 -30.29 15.50 21.91
CA ILE A 98 -29.29 16.05 22.84
C ILE A 98 -29.08 17.53 22.51
N GLU A 99 -29.04 18.37 23.54
CA GLU A 99 -28.72 19.78 23.39
C GLU A 99 -27.27 19.98 22.98
N GLN A 100 -27.05 20.81 21.97
CA GLN A 100 -25.71 21.16 21.50
C GLN A 100 -25.07 22.19 22.44
N LEU A 101 -23.93 21.82 23.05
CA LEU A 101 -23.22 22.63 24.06
C LEU A 101 -22.12 23.53 23.49
N TYR A 102 -21.97 23.59 22.17
CA TYR A 102 -20.97 24.40 21.47
C TYR A 102 -21.60 25.18 20.31
N PRO A 103 -21.01 26.31 19.86
CA PRO A 103 -21.56 27.10 18.76
C PRO A 103 -21.61 26.34 17.44
N SER A 104 -22.66 26.53 16.64
CA SER A 104 -22.81 25.91 15.31
C SER A 104 -21.97 26.56 14.20
N ASP A 105 -20.99 27.38 14.56
CA ASP A 105 -20.15 28.12 13.61
C ASP A 105 -19.17 27.15 12.89
N PRO A 106 -19.00 27.25 11.55
CA PRO A 106 -17.99 26.51 10.79
C PRO A 106 -16.56 26.57 11.38
N SER A 107 -16.24 27.66 12.07
CA SER A 107 -14.94 27.88 12.73
C SER A 107 -14.63 26.81 13.79
N VAL A 108 -15.66 26.25 14.44
CA VAL A 108 -15.52 25.18 15.44
C VAL A 108 -15.00 23.89 14.82
N ARG A 109 -15.34 23.63 13.55
CA ARG A 109 -14.92 22.42 12.83
C ARG A 109 -13.44 22.46 12.46
N LEU A 110 -12.92 23.66 12.21
CA LEU A 110 -11.50 23.88 11.91
C LEU A 110 -10.64 23.75 13.18
N ASN A 111 -11.11 24.32 14.29
CA ASN A 111 -10.41 24.32 15.57
C ASN A 111 -11.33 23.87 16.72
N PRO A 112 -11.53 22.55 16.92
CA PRO A 112 -12.37 22.02 17.99
C PRO A 112 -11.69 22.05 19.36
N GLN A 113 -10.36 22.21 19.42
CA GLN A 113 -9.55 22.15 20.64
C GLN A 113 -10.09 22.98 21.83
N PRO A 114 -10.40 24.29 21.71
CA PRO A 114 -10.85 25.07 22.85
C PRO A 114 -12.20 24.57 23.41
N TYR A 115 -13.10 24.14 22.53
CA TYR A 115 -14.41 23.62 22.91
C TYR A 115 -14.30 22.24 23.55
N LEU A 116 -13.45 21.37 23.01
CA LEU A 116 -13.19 20.06 23.60
C LEU A 116 -12.57 20.19 25.00
N LEU A 117 -11.64 21.13 25.20
CA LEU A 117 -11.07 21.43 26.50
C LEU A 117 -12.10 22.02 27.48
N ALA A 118 -13.00 22.89 26.99
CA ALA A 118 -14.08 23.45 27.80
C ALA A 118 -15.07 22.34 28.24
N LEU A 119 -15.46 21.45 27.32
CA LEU A 119 -16.33 20.31 27.61
C LEU A 119 -15.65 19.32 28.55
N ALA A 120 -14.36 19.04 28.39
CA ALA A 120 -13.62 18.18 29.32
C ALA A 120 -13.58 18.77 30.76
N ARG A 121 -13.39 20.08 30.89
CA ARG A 121 -13.47 20.77 32.19
C ARG A 121 -14.88 20.71 32.78
N SER A 122 -15.90 20.89 31.94
CA SER A 122 -17.31 20.75 32.32
C SER A 122 -17.59 19.32 32.80
N MET A 123 -17.14 18.31 32.07
CA MET A 123 -17.27 16.89 32.42
C MET A 123 -16.64 16.58 33.78
N LEU A 124 -15.43 17.06 34.04
CA LEU A 124 -14.75 16.88 35.33
C LEU A 124 -15.52 17.54 36.48
N THR A 125 -16.03 18.75 36.26
CA THR A 125 -16.82 19.47 37.27
C THR A 125 -18.13 18.74 37.57
N THR A 126 -18.83 18.29 36.53
CA THR A 126 -20.07 17.51 36.67
C THR A 126 -19.81 16.18 37.36
N PHE A 127 -18.71 15.49 37.05
CA PHE A 127 -18.31 14.26 37.73
C PHE A 127 -18.01 14.48 39.21
N LEU A 128 -17.29 15.55 39.56
CA LEU A 128 -17.06 15.92 40.97
C LEU A 128 -18.38 16.22 41.68
N SER A 129 -19.29 16.95 41.03
CA SER A 129 -20.62 17.22 41.58
C SER A 129 -21.42 15.93 41.81
N LEU A 130 -21.33 14.98 40.88
CA LEU A 130 -21.95 13.66 40.99
C LEU A 130 -21.40 12.87 42.18
N THR A 131 -20.08 12.88 42.38
CA THR A 131 -19.46 12.22 43.56
C THR A 131 -19.89 12.86 44.88
N GLY A 132 -20.05 14.19 44.91
CA GLY A 132 -20.58 14.89 46.09
C GLY A 132 -22.03 14.51 46.37
N ILE A 133 -22.89 14.53 45.35
CA ILE A 133 -24.31 14.15 45.46
C ILE A 133 -24.46 12.69 45.91
N LEU A 134 -23.65 11.78 45.39
CA LEU A 134 -23.64 10.38 45.83
C LEU A 134 -23.30 10.21 47.32
N SER A 135 -22.50 11.13 47.88
CA SER A 135 -22.16 11.12 49.30
C SER A 135 -23.24 11.74 50.19
N GLU A 136 -24.00 12.72 49.69
CA GLU A 136 -25.02 13.44 50.46
C GLU A 136 -26.42 12.88 50.23
N ASN A 137 -26.88 12.84 48.98
CA ASN A 137 -28.23 12.48 48.57
C ASN A 137 -28.23 11.67 47.25
N PRO A 138 -28.24 10.33 47.31
CA PRO A 138 -28.11 9.49 46.11
C PRO A 138 -29.32 9.57 45.14
N GLU A 139 -30.47 10.07 45.58
CA GLU A 139 -31.67 10.18 44.73
C GLU A 139 -31.53 11.19 43.58
N LEU A 140 -30.62 12.17 43.72
CA LEU A 140 -30.38 13.20 42.69
C LEU A 140 -29.32 12.79 41.65
N GLN A 141 -28.82 11.56 41.71
CA GLN A 141 -27.76 11.06 40.82
C GLN A 141 -28.17 11.08 39.34
N GLU A 142 -29.42 10.76 39.04
CA GLU A 142 -29.91 10.58 37.66
C GLU A 142 -29.77 11.85 36.82
N MET A 143 -30.13 13.01 37.38
CA MET A 143 -30.01 14.31 36.71
C MET A 143 -28.56 14.59 36.29
N LYS A 144 -27.59 14.35 37.19
CA LYS A 144 -26.17 14.55 36.90
C LYS A 144 -25.57 13.50 35.99
N SER A 145 -26.11 12.29 35.98
CA SER A 145 -25.75 11.27 35.00
C SER A 145 -26.17 11.67 33.59
N LEU A 146 -27.37 12.24 33.43
CA LEU A 146 -27.87 12.74 32.14
C LEU A 146 -27.05 13.94 31.65
N ASP A 147 -26.69 14.88 32.54
CA ASP A 147 -25.79 15.99 32.22
C ASP A 147 -24.44 15.47 31.67
N LEU A 148 -23.86 14.46 32.34
CA LEU A 148 -22.58 13.85 31.93
C LEU A 148 -22.71 13.15 30.57
N GLN A 149 -23.80 12.40 30.37
CA GLN A 149 -24.10 11.77 29.09
C GLN A 149 -24.19 12.80 27.96
N ALA A 150 -24.89 13.91 28.17
CA ALA A 150 -25.00 15.00 27.20
C ALA A 150 -23.63 15.60 26.84
N ILE A 151 -22.76 15.83 27.83
CA ILE A 151 -21.40 16.35 27.59
C ILE A 151 -20.59 15.37 26.73
N VAL A 152 -20.64 14.07 27.05
CA VAL A 152 -19.88 13.04 26.31
C VAL A 152 -20.34 12.94 24.86
N PHE A 153 -21.65 12.98 24.61
CA PHE A 153 -22.16 12.97 23.24
C PHE A 153 -21.72 14.21 22.45
N ASN A 154 -21.75 15.40 23.07
CA ASN A 154 -21.25 16.63 22.45
C ASN A 154 -19.75 16.54 22.12
N MET A 155 -18.94 15.96 23.02
CA MET A 155 -17.52 15.72 22.74
C MET A 155 -17.32 14.74 21.58
N HIS A 156 -18.10 13.66 21.54
CA HIS A 156 -18.04 12.66 20.49
C HIS A 156 -18.39 13.26 19.13
N ASP A 157 -19.44 14.08 19.07
CA ASP A 157 -19.83 14.77 17.84
C ASP A 157 -18.70 15.70 17.34
N LEU A 158 -18.10 16.52 18.21
CA LEU A 158 -16.95 17.37 17.85
C LEU A 158 -15.76 16.57 17.32
N ILE A 159 -15.45 15.42 17.93
CA ILE A 159 -14.38 14.53 17.49
C ILE A 159 -14.72 13.94 16.11
N ASN A 160 -15.96 13.51 15.90
CA ASN A 160 -16.43 12.97 14.64
C ASN A 160 -16.32 14.00 13.51
N GLN A 161 -16.74 15.24 13.77
CA GLN A 161 -16.59 16.33 12.82
C GLN A 161 -15.13 16.62 12.44
N TYR A 162 -14.16 16.30 13.31
CA TYR A 162 -12.73 16.50 13.05
C TYR A 162 -12.08 15.34 12.27
N ARG A 163 -12.74 14.17 12.16
CA ARG A 163 -12.19 12.99 11.45
C ARG A 163 -11.78 13.27 10.00
N PRO A 164 -12.54 14.02 9.18
CA PRO A 164 -12.12 14.33 7.81
C PRO A 164 -10.87 15.22 7.74
N HIS A 165 -10.66 16.09 8.73
CA HIS A 165 -9.41 16.85 8.84
C HIS A 165 -8.25 15.91 9.18
N GLN A 166 -8.42 15.07 10.21
CA GLN A 166 -7.41 14.07 10.61
C GLN A 166 -7.01 13.16 9.44
N ALA A 167 -7.97 12.67 8.65
CA ALA A 167 -7.72 11.80 7.50
C ALA A 167 -6.88 12.50 6.43
N ARG A 168 -7.15 13.78 6.15
CA ARG A 168 -6.38 14.59 5.19
C ARG A 168 -4.95 14.82 5.67
N GLU A 169 -4.76 15.22 6.92
CA GLU A 169 -3.43 15.38 7.51
C GLU A 169 -2.64 14.06 7.51
N THR A 170 -3.31 12.96 7.84
CA THR A 170 -2.69 11.62 7.80
C THR A 170 -2.23 11.26 6.38
N LEU A 171 -3.05 11.58 5.37
CA LEU A 171 -2.71 11.36 3.97
C LEU A 171 -1.51 12.22 3.54
N ILE A 172 -1.48 13.49 3.94
CA ILE A 172 -0.37 14.40 3.65
C ILE A 172 0.92 13.84 4.24
N LEU A 173 0.92 13.44 5.50
CA LEU A 173 2.09 12.83 6.15
C LEU A 173 2.58 11.56 5.44
N MET A 174 1.67 10.67 5.03
CA MET A 174 2.04 9.48 4.26
C MET A 174 2.67 9.84 2.90
N MET A 175 2.18 10.89 2.24
CA MET A 175 2.71 11.35 0.95
C MET A 175 4.07 12.03 1.12
N GLU A 176 4.26 12.82 2.17
CA GLU A 176 5.54 13.42 2.52
C GLU A 176 6.59 12.34 2.79
N GLU A 177 6.24 11.33 3.58
CA GLU A 177 7.11 10.18 3.83
C GLU A 177 7.48 9.47 2.52
N ARG A 178 6.49 9.26 1.63
CA ARG A 178 6.72 8.65 0.32
C ARG A 178 7.70 9.45 -0.53
N VAL A 179 7.56 10.78 -0.56
CA VAL A 179 8.48 11.67 -1.28
C VAL A 179 9.88 11.61 -0.68
N GLU A 180 10.00 11.56 0.65
CA GLU A 180 11.30 11.42 1.31
C GLU A 180 11.98 10.09 0.99
N GLN A 181 11.23 8.99 0.99
CA GLN A 181 11.72 7.67 0.59
C GLN A 181 12.20 7.69 -0.86
N MET A 182 11.40 8.22 -1.79
CA MET A 182 11.79 8.35 -3.20
C MET A 182 13.06 9.19 -3.37
N ARG A 183 13.22 10.28 -2.62
CA ARG A 183 14.45 11.09 -2.64
C ARG A 183 15.66 10.32 -2.12
N LYS A 184 15.49 9.47 -1.10
CA LYS A 184 16.56 8.59 -0.59
C LYS A 184 16.96 7.54 -1.62
N GLU A 185 15.98 6.92 -2.28
CA GLU A 185 16.21 5.95 -3.36
C GLU A 185 16.97 6.57 -4.53
N ILE A 186 16.56 7.75 -5.01
CA ILE A 186 17.26 8.46 -6.09
C ILE A 186 18.72 8.75 -5.71
N ARG A 187 18.98 9.22 -4.48
CA ARG A 187 20.36 9.42 -4.01
C ARG A 187 21.17 8.13 -3.98
N ALA A 188 20.57 7.03 -3.52
CA ALA A 188 21.24 5.73 -3.51
C ALA A 188 21.55 5.22 -4.93
N VAL A 189 20.65 5.44 -5.89
CA VAL A 189 20.86 5.14 -7.31
C VAL A 189 21.98 6.01 -7.89
N ASP A 190 21.99 7.31 -7.63
CA ASP A 190 23.05 8.22 -8.09
C ASP A 190 24.43 7.83 -7.52
N GLU A 191 24.48 7.43 -6.25
CA GLU A 191 25.70 6.89 -5.64
C GLU A 191 26.12 5.57 -6.28
N GLY A 192 25.17 4.69 -6.57
CA GLY A 192 25.38 3.45 -7.32
C GLY A 192 25.97 3.72 -8.71
N GLN A 193 25.38 4.65 -9.46
CA GLN A 193 25.86 5.06 -10.78
C GLN A 193 27.29 5.61 -10.71
N LYS A 194 27.60 6.48 -9.74
CA LYS A 194 28.97 7.01 -9.55
C LYS A 194 29.97 5.90 -9.23
N LYS A 195 29.59 4.89 -8.42
CA LYS A 195 30.44 3.73 -8.12
C LYS A 195 30.69 2.89 -9.36
N VAL A 196 29.65 2.58 -10.15
CA VAL A 196 29.77 1.82 -11.40
C VAL A 196 30.62 2.58 -12.42
N GLN A 197 30.42 3.89 -12.57
CA GLN A 197 31.21 4.73 -13.47
C GLN A 197 32.70 4.73 -13.09
N LYS A 198 33.02 4.83 -11.79
CA LYS A 198 34.41 4.72 -11.30
C LYS A 198 35.00 3.35 -11.61
N LEU A 199 34.29 2.26 -11.32
CA LEU A 199 34.76 0.91 -11.64
C LEU A 199 35.01 0.72 -13.14
N LEU A 200 34.14 1.28 -13.99
CA LEU A 200 34.29 1.18 -15.43
C LEU A 200 35.48 2.02 -15.94
N GLN A 201 35.71 3.19 -15.35
CA GLN A 201 36.89 4.01 -15.62
C GLN A 201 38.18 3.31 -15.16
N ASP A 202 38.18 2.69 -13.97
CA ASP A 202 39.31 1.93 -13.44
C ASP A 202 39.61 0.68 -14.28
N LEU A 203 38.57 -0.01 -14.78
CA LEU A 203 38.74 -1.11 -15.74
C LEU A 203 39.30 -0.62 -17.07
N GLN A 204 38.86 0.53 -17.56
CA GLN A 204 39.38 1.10 -18.80
C GLN A 204 40.84 1.54 -18.67
N THR A 205 41.21 2.18 -17.56
CA THR A 205 42.61 2.59 -17.30
C THR A 205 43.51 1.39 -17.06
N ASN A 206 43.05 0.39 -16.30
CA ASN A 206 43.80 -0.85 -16.09
C ASN A 206 43.92 -1.69 -17.37
N GLY A 207 42.88 -1.74 -18.20
CA GLY A 207 42.92 -2.40 -19.52
C GLY A 207 43.87 -1.71 -20.49
N GLN A 208 43.92 -0.37 -20.47
CA GLN A 208 44.92 0.40 -21.22
C GLN A 208 46.33 0.19 -20.67
N ALA A 209 46.51 0.13 -19.35
CA ALA A 209 47.80 -0.15 -18.73
C ALA A 209 48.32 -1.57 -19.04
N GLN A 210 47.43 -2.57 -19.07
CA GLN A 210 47.77 -3.93 -19.49
C GLN A 210 48.10 -4.02 -20.98
N ALA A 211 47.34 -3.35 -21.85
CA ALA A 211 47.65 -3.30 -23.28
C ALA A 211 49.00 -2.64 -23.57
N LEU A 212 49.33 -1.55 -22.85
CA LEU A 212 50.62 -0.88 -22.96
C LEU A 212 51.78 -1.75 -22.41
N GLN A 213 51.56 -2.54 -21.35
CA GLN A 213 52.56 -3.48 -20.83
C GLN A 213 52.80 -4.68 -21.75
N GLU A 214 51.76 -5.21 -22.39
CA GLU A 214 51.89 -6.31 -23.36
C GLU A 214 52.62 -5.87 -24.64
N ASP A 215 52.34 -4.65 -25.13
CA ASP A 215 53.05 -4.06 -26.27
C ASP A 215 54.52 -3.75 -25.96
N ASP A 216 54.83 -3.23 -24.76
CA ASP A 216 56.21 -2.92 -24.34
C ASP A 216 57.04 -4.19 -24.11
N ALA A 217 56.46 -5.21 -23.45
CA ALA A 217 57.11 -6.51 -23.26
C ALA A 217 57.32 -7.27 -24.58
N GLY A 218 56.42 -7.11 -25.56
CA GLY A 218 56.59 -7.62 -26.93
C GLY A 218 57.74 -6.93 -27.66
N ARG A 219 57.84 -5.59 -27.53
CA ARG A 219 58.86 -4.78 -28.20
C ARG A 219 60.26 -4.98 -27.61
N GLU A 220 60.38 -5.13 -26.29
CA GLU A 220 61.65 -5.46 -25.62
C GLU A 220 62.17 -6.85 -26.00
N LYS A 221 61.31 -7.87 -26.07
CA LYS A 221 61.73 -9.23 -26.47
C LYS A 221 62.21 -9.29 -27.92
N ILE A 222 61.55 -8.57 -28.84
CA ILE A 222 61.97 -8.48 -30.25
C ILE A 222 63.32 -7.74 -30.36
N GLY A 223 63.52 -6.67 -29.58
CA GLY A 223 64.79 -5.95 -29.53
C GLY A 223 65.96 -6.81 -29.03
N GLN A 224 65.73 -7.56 -27.94
CA GLN A 224 66.76 -8.44 -27.35
C GLN A 224 67.16 -9.59 -28.29
N ASP A 225 66.22 -10.17 -29.03
CA ASP A 225 66.49 -11.27 -29.96
C ASP A 225 67.27 -10.78 -31.21
N LEU A 226 66.95 -9.58 -31.71
CA LEU A 226 67.70 -8.94 -32.80
C LEU A 226 69.15 -8.61 -32.41
N ASP A 227 69.37 -8.13 -31.19
CA ASP A 227 70.72 -7.83 -30.68
C ASP A 227 71.53 -9.09 -30.33
N ALA A 228 70.87 -10.16 -29.89
CA ALA A 228 71.50 -11.48 -29.74
C ALA A 228 71.94 -12.06 -31.09
N LYS A 229 71.09 -11.91 -32.12
CA LYS A 229 71.39 -12.37 -33.50
C LYS A 229 72.54 -11.58 -34.13
N LYS A 230 72.59 -10.25 -33.94
CA LYS A 230 73.72 -9.41 -34.38
C LYS A 230 75.04 -9.78 -33.69
N ARG A 231 75.02 -10.09 -32.38
CA ARG A 231 76.20 -10.53 -31.63
C ARG A 231 76.75 -11.87 -32.15
N ARG A 232 75.86 -12.85 -32.39
CA ARG A 232 76.25 -14.14 -32.99
C ARG A 232 76.86 -13.98 -34.38
N ALA A 233 76.29 -13.12 -35.22
CA ALA A 233 76.84 -12.85 -36.56
C ALA A 233 78.24 -12.19 -36.52
N ARG A 234 78.49 -11.30 -35.54
CA ARG A 234 79.83 -10.71 -35.34
C ARG A 234 80.83 -11.73 -34.84
N GLN A 235 80.42 -12.61 -33.92
CA GLN A 235 81.28 -13.69 -33.43
C GLN A 235 81.64 -14.67 -34.55
N SER A 236 80.67 -15.11 -35.36
CA SER A 236 80.95 -16.01 -36.49
C SER A 236 81.85 -15.37 -37.55
N ALA A 237 81.69 -14.07 -37.82
CA ALA A 237 82.57 -13.34 -38.73
C ALA A 237 84.00 -13.22 -38.19
N ALA A 238 84.18 -13.01 -36.89
CA ALA A 238 85.49 -12.96 -36.25
C ALA A 238 86.18 -14.34 -36.27
N TRP A 239 85.44 -15.42 -36.03
CA TRP A 239 85.97 -16.80 -36.13
C TRP A 239 86.40 -17.13 -37.57
N ALA A 240 85.59 -16.77 -38.57
CA ALA A 240 85.93 -16.98 -39.98
C ALA A 240 87.18 -16.19 -40.41
N ALA A 241 87.39 -14.98 -39.87
CA ALA A 241 88.59 -14.19 -40.13
C ALA A 241 89.84 -14.81 -39.50
N LEU A 242 89.76 -15.33 -38.27
CA LEU A 242 90.87 -16.04 -37.62
C LEU A 242 91.23 -17.34 -38.32
N GLU A 243 90.23 -18.08 -38.82
CA GLU A 243 90.45 -19.32 -39.58
C GLU A 243 91.13 -19.04 -40.94
N ALA A 244 90.82 -17.91 -41.57
CA ALA A 244 91.47 -17.47 -42.80
C ALA A 244 92.91 -16.94 -42.58
N GLU A 245 93.29 -16.58 -41.36
CA GLU A 245 94.64 -16.10 -41.01
C GLU A 245 95.56 -17.24 -40.51
N MET A 246 94.97 -18.39 -40.14
CA MET A 246 95.65 -19.56 -39.57
C MET A 246 95.74 -20.77 -40.53
N GLY A 247 95.27 -20.62 -41.78
CA GLY A 247 95.41 -21.60 -42.87
C GLY A 247 96.24 -21.05 -44.02
#